data_AF-A0A654EL27-F1
#
_entry.id   AF-A0A654EL27-F1
#
_cell.length_a   1.000
_cell.length_b   1.000
_cell.length_c   1.000
_cell.angle_alpha   90.00
_cell.angle_beta   90.00
_cell.angle_gamma   90.00
#
_symmetry.space_group_name_H-M   'P 1'
#
loop_
_entity.id
_entity.type
_entity.pdbx_description
1 polymer ?
#
loop_
_entity_poly.entity_id
_entity_poly.type
_entity_poly.pdbx_seq_one_letter_code
_entity_poly.pdbx_strand_id
1 'polypeptide(L)'
;MSLNFKNRKKEEGNLLYKTQKYERAAKKYNKAAECIENGKFEGGDEKQVKALRVSCFLNGAACSLKLKNFLETIVLCSEVLDIEFQNVKALYRRAQSYIEVGDLISAEMDINRALEADPENREVKSLYKAMKLSKAESDRTDAKLYANMFALSKKLKVEGVEEKMTTNIETTDHSKE
;
A
#
# COMPACT_ATOMS: atom_id res chain seq x y z
N MET A 1 10.94 -23.38 -24.90
CA MET A 1 11.69 -23.48 -23.62
C MET A 1 10.89 -24.35 -22.66
N SER A 2 11.44 -25.45 -22.12
CA SER A 2 10.70 -26.46 -21.33
C SER A 2 10.25 -25.94 -19.94
N LEU A 3 9.10 -26.41 -19.45
CA LEU A 3 8.55 -26.14 -18.10
C LEU A 3 9.59 -26.36 -16.98
N ASN A 4 10.47 -27.34 -17.16
CA ASN A 4 11.56 -27.66 -16.22
C ASN A 4 12.52 -26.48 -15.99
N PHE A 5 12.83 -25.70 -17.03
CA PHE A 5 13.69 -24.53 -16.90
C PHE A 5 13.04 -23.43 -16.04
N LYS A 6 11.73 -23.23 -16.22
CA LYS A 6 10.95 -22.23 -15.47
C LYS A 6 10.87 -22.59 -13.98
N ASN A 7 10.61 -23.86 -13.68
CA ASN A 7 10.61 -24.36 -12.30
C ASN A 7 11.97 -24.21 -11.60
N ARG A 8 13.06 -24.52 -12.29
CA ARG A 8 14.42 -24.34 -11.75
C ARG A 8 14.70 -22.90 -11.34
N LYS A 9 14.24 -21.90 -12.12
CA LYS A 9 14.44 -20.48 -11.77
C LYS A 9 13.65 -20.05 -10.54
N LYS A 10 12.42 -20.54 -10.39
CA LYS A 10 11.63 -20.36 -9.16
C LYS A 10 12.34 -20.99 -7.95
N GLU A 11 12.89 -22.19 -8.08
CA GLU A 11 13.61 -22.86 -6.99
C GLU A 11 14.90 -22.12 -6.59
N GLU A 12 15.68 -21.64 -7.56
CA GLU A 12 16.83 -20.77 -7.30
C GLU A 12 16.40 -19.50 -6.52
N GLY A 13 15.27 -18.90 -6.89
CA GLY A 13 14.67 -17.78 -6.15
C GLY A 13 14.30 -18.14 -4.71
N ASN A 14 13.67 -19.31 -4.50
CA ASN A 14 13.27 -19.77 -3.17
C ASN A 14 14.47 -20.00 -2.25
N LEU A 15 15.58 -20.54 -2.77
CA LEU A 15 16.82 -20.68 -2.01
C LEU A 15 17.37 -19.31 -1.60
N LEU A 16 17.40 -18.35 -2.53
CA LEU A 16 17.86 -16.99 -2.24
C LEU A 16 16.97 -16.30 -1.21
N TYR A 17 15.64 -16.46 -1.31
CA TYR A 17 14.68 -15.94 -0.34
C TYR A 17 14.92 -16.49 1.07
N LYS A 18 15.14 -17.81 1.20
CA LYS A 18 15.48 -18.44 2.48
C LYS A 18 16.78 -17.89 3.09
N THR A 19 17.74 -17.54 2.24
CA THR A 19 18.99 -16.87 2.66
C THR A 19 18.87 -15.35 2.79
N GLN A 20 17.66 -14.81 2.75
CA GLN A 20 17.35 -13.37 2.87
C GLN A 20 17.99 -12.48 1.79
N LYS A 21 18.39 -13.06 0.65
CA LYS A 21 18.96 -12.33 -0.50
C LYS A 21 17.82 -11.86 -1.42
N TYR A 22 16.94 -11.02 -0.89
CA TYR A 22 15.66 -10.67 -1.53
C TYR A 22 15.82 -10.02 -2.91
N GLU A 23 16.80 -9.14 -3.11
CA GLU A 23 17.05 -8.54 -4.44
C GLU A 23 17.43 -9.58 -5.49
N ARG A 24 18.26 -10.55 -5.10
CA ARG A 24 18.67 -11.63 -6.01
C ARG A 24 17.52 -12.59 -6.26
N ALA A 25 16.71 -12.86 -5.24
CA ALA A 25 15.51 -13.68 -5.36
C ALA A 25 14.50 -13.05 -6.32
N ALA A 26 14.21 -11.75 -6.17
CA ALA A 26 13.33 -10.98 -7.06
C ALA A 26 13.78 -11.08 -8.53
N LYS A 27 15.07 -10.88 -8.80
CA LYS A 27 15.64 -11.05 -10.16
C LYS A 27 15.42 -12.45 -10.74
N LYS A 28 15.37 -13.50 -9.91
CA LYS A 28 15.08 -14.87 -10.37
C LYS A 28 13.59 -15.08 -10.65
N TYR A 29 12.71 -14.53 -9.82
CA TYR A 29 11.27 -14.59 -10.04
C TYR A 29 10.83 -13.80 -11.29
N ASN A 30 11.37 -12.60 -11.51
CA ASN A 30 11.06 -11.80 -12.70
C ASN A 30 11.49 -12.54 -13.98
N LYS A 31 12.70 -13.10 -14.00
CA LYS A 31 13.15 -13.94 -15.12
C LYS A 31 12.27 -15.16 -15.36
N ALA A 32 11.75 -15.79 -14.28
CA ALA A 32 10.83 -16.90 -14.41
C ALA A 32 9.49 -16.46 -15.01
N ALA A 33 8.97 -15.30 -14.62
CA ALA A 33 7.74 -14.71 -15.16
C ALA A 33 7.87 -14.28 -16.63
N GLU A 34 8.95 -13.59 -17.01
CA GLU A 34 9.23 -13.21 -18.41
C GLU A 34 9.31 -14.43 -19.35
N CYS A 35 9.92 -15.52 -18.87
CA CYS A 35 9.98 -16.77 -19.64
C CYS A 35 8.61 -17.44 -19.79
N ILE A 36 7.65 -17.11 -18.93
CA ILE A 36 6.28 -17.58 -19.02
C ILE A 36 5.52 -16.76 -20.07
N GLU A 37 5.61 -15.43 -20.05
CA GLU A 37 4.92 -14.55 -21.01
C GLU A 37 5.40 -14.70 -22.45
N ASN A 38 6.71 -14.88 -22.66
CA ASN A 38 7.28 -14.99 -24.00
C ASN A 38 7.15 -16.40 -24.64
N GLY A 39 6.57 -17.37 -23.94
CA GLY A 39 6.41 -18.73 -24.45
C GLY A 39 5.06 -18.97 -25.09
N LYS A 40 5.02 -19.38 -26.36
CA LYS A 40 3.81 -19.98 -26.95
C LYS A 40 3.54 -21.32 -26.25
N PHE A 41 2.35 -21.47 -25.68
CA PHE A 41 1.93 -22.69 -25.01
C PHE A 41 1.24 -23.61 -26.04
N GLU A 42 2.01 -24.48 -26.68
CA GLU A 42 1.44 -25.55 -27.49
C GLU A 42 1.17 -26.76 -26.60
N GLY A 43 -0.12 -27.08 -26.42
CA GLY A 43 -0.59 -28.34 -25.82
C GLY A 43 -0.79 -28.32 -24.30
N GLY A 44 -2.07 -28.35 -23.88
CA GLY A 44 -2.57 -29.02 -22.66
C GLY A 44 -2.18 -28.49 -21.27
N ASP A 45 -1.16 -27.65 -21.13
CA ASP A 45 -0.52 -27.38 -19.82
C ASP A 45 -0.83 -25.99 -19.21
N GLU A 46 -1.87 -25.33 -19.72
CA GLU A 46 -2.25 -23.95 -19.36
C GLU A 46 -2.46 -23.76 -17.84
N LYS A 47 -3.02 -24.77 -17.17
CA LYS A 47 -3.24 -24.72 -15.71
C LYS A 47 -1.93 -24.72 -14.92
N GLN A 48 -0.95 -25.54 -15.31
CA GLN A 48 0.36 -25.58 -14.65
C GLN A 48 1.14 -24.28 -14.89
N VAL A 49 1.00 -23.72 -16.08
CA VAL A 49 1.58 -22.44 -16.46
C VAL A 49 1.01 -21.30 -15.63
N LYS A 50 -0.32 -21.22 -15.51
CA LYS A 50 -0.99 -20.22 -14.65
C LYS A 50 -0.55 -20.36 -13.20
N ALA A 51 -0.54 -21.58 -12.65
CA ALA A 51 -0.07 -21.83 -11.28
C ALA A 51 1.39 -21.42 -11.08
N LEU A 52 2.26 -21.69 -12.07
CA LEU A 52 3.66 -21.28 -12.01
C LEU A 52 3.80 -19.76 -12.07
N ARG A 53 3.01 -19.09 -12.91
CA ARG A 53 2.98 -17.63 -13.04
C ARG A 53 2.57 -16.97 -11.73
N VAL A 54 1.44 -17.41 -11.16
CA VAL A 54 0.95 -16.98 -9.84
C VAL A 54 2.02 -17.17 -8.78
N SER A 55 2.68 -18.33 -8.74
CA SER A 55 3.75 -18.58 -7.77
C SER A 55 4.94 -17.63 -7.93
N CYS A 56 5.35 -17.30 -9.16
CA CYS A 56 6.45 -16.38 -9.40
C CYS A 56 6.09 -14.96 -8.95
N PHE A 57 4.92 -14.45 -9.31
CA PHE A 57 4.47 -13.13 -8.91
C PHE A 57 4.26 -13.01 -7.39
N LEU A 58 3.64 -14.01 -6.74
CA LEU A 58 3.53 -14.02 -5.29
C LEU A 58 4.90 -13.97 -4.61
N ASN A 59 5.87 -14.75 -5.08
CA ASN A 59 7.19 -14.74 -4.46
C ASN A 59 7.96 -13.45 -4.76
N GLY A 60 7.80 -12.87 -5.95
CA GLY A 60 8.28 -11.54 -6.29
C GLY A 60 7.71 -10.49 -5.33
N ALA A 61 6.39 -10.46 -5.16
CA ALA A 61 5.71 -9.56 -4.23
C ALA A 61 6.20 -9.73 -2.79
N ALA A 62 6.47 -10.96 -2.34
CA ALA A 62 7.06 -11.19 -1.03
C ALA A 62 8.47 -10.57 -0.90
N CYS A 63 9.30 -10.67 -1.95
CA CYS A 63 10.61 -10.02 -1.97
C CYS A 63 10.48 -8.49 -1.95
N SER A 64 9.62 -7.93 -2.80
CA SER A 64 9.39 -6.49 -2.90
C SER A 64 8.90 -5.92 -1.59
N LEU A 65 7.99 -6.61 -0.89
CA LEU A 65 7.51 -6.21 0.41
C LEU A 65 8.65 -6.20 1.46
N LYS A 66 9.52 -7.22 1.46
CA LYS A 66 10.71 -7.25 2.34
C LYS A 66 11.71 -6.15 2.04
N LEU A 67 11.78 -5.69 0.79
CA LEU A 67 12.61 -4.58 0.35
C LEU A 67 11.94 -3.21 0.52
N LYS A 68 10.70 -3.17 1.05
CA LYS A 68 9.87 -1.95 1.14
C LYS A 68 9.57 -1.28 -0.21
N ASN A 69 9.62 -2.06 -1.29
CA ASN A 69 9.19 -1.63 -2.62
C ASN A 69 7.68 -1.82 -2.74
N PHE A 70 6.91 -0.94 -2.09
CA PHE A 70 5.45 -1.09 -1.94
C PHE A 70 4.71 -0.98 -3.27
N LEU A 71 5.09 -0.04 -4.14
CA LEU A 71 4.48 0.11 -5.47
C LEU A 71 4.67 -1.15 -6.34
N GLU A 72 5.88 -1.72 -6.34
CA GLU A 72 6.17 -2.97 -7.04
C GLU A 72 5.35 -4.15 -6.46
N THR A 73 5.19 -4.18 -5.13
CA THR A 73 4.36 -5.20 -4.47
C THR A 73 2.91 -5.09 -4.93
N ILE A 74 2.38 -3.87 -5.06
CA ILE A 74 1.03 -3.62 -5.56
C ILE A 74 0.85 -4.13 -6.99
N VAL A 75 1.79 -3.83 -7.88
CA VAL A 75 1.76 -4.32 -9.27
C VAL A 75 1.78 -5.84 -9.32
N LEU A 76 2.76 -6.48 -8.67
CA LEU A 76 2.91 -7.94 -8.68
C LEU A 76 1.71 -8.67 -8.05
N CYS A 77 1.12 -8.13 -6.98
CA CYS A 77 -0.09 -8.71 -6.40
C CYS A 77 -1.31 -8.52 -7.31
N SER A 78 -1.38 -7.43 -8.07
CA SER A 78 -2.49 -7.20 -9.01
C SER A 78 -2.46 -8.21 -10.15
N GLU A 79 -1.28 -8.51 -10.70
CA GLU A 79 -1.09 -9.59 -11.69
C GLU A 79 -1.57 -10.97 -11.18
N VAL A 80 -1.38 -11.24 -9.87
CA VAL A 80 -1.92 -12.48 -9.26
C VAL A 80 -3.44 -12.45 -9.20
N LEU A 81 -4.03 -11.31 -8.84
CA LEU A 81 -5.48 -11.17 -8.64
C LEU A 81 -6.26 -11.13 -9.96
N ASP A 82 -5.62 -10.76 -11.06
CA ASP A 82 -6.18 -10.91 -12.41
C ASP A 82 -6.34 -12.39 -12.82
N ILE A 83 -5.54 -13.28 -12.22
CA ILE A 83 -5.61 -14.74 -12.46
C ILE A 83 -6.45 -15.44 -11.39
N GLU A 84 -6.23 -15.07 -10.12
CA GLU A 84 -6.84 -15.66 -8.92
C GLU A 84 -7.41 -14.55 -8.02
N PHE A 85 -8.60 -14.07 -8.38
CA PHE A 85 -9.25 -12.91 -7.75
C PHE A 85 -9.41 -12.98 -6.22
N GLN A 86 -9.51 -14.19 -5.64
CA GLN A 86 -9.65 -14.42 -4.19
C GLN A 86 -8.35 -14.91 -3.53
N ASN A 87 -7.18 -14.70 -4.16
CA ASN A 87 -5.91 -15.14 -3.57
C ASN A 87 -5.58 -14.33 -2.30
N VAL A 88 -5.82 -14.95 -1.14
CA VAL A 88 -5.64 -14.33 0.19
C VAL A 88 -4.22 -13.80 0.38
N LYS A 89 -3.18 -14.48 -0.14
CA LYS A 89 -1.79 -14.02 0.01
C LYS A 89 -1.51 -12.76 -0.79
N ALA A 90 -2.08 -12.64 -1.99
CA ALA A 90 -1.95 -11.44 -2.81
C ALA A 90 -2.72 -10.26 -2.19
N LEU A 91 -3.98 -10.48 -1.79
CA LEU A 91 -4.80 -9.47 -1.11
C LEU A 91 -4.11 -8.96 0.16
N TYR A 92 -3.61 -9.86 1.01
CA TYR A 92 -2.93 -9.50 2.24
C TYR A 92 -1.70 -8.63 2.01
N ARG A 93 -0.81 -9.02 1.09
CA ARG A 93 0.44 -8.27 0.80
C ARG A 93 0.18 -6.94 0.10
N ARG A 94 -0.84 -6.89 -0.76
CA ARG A 94 -1.24 -5.66 -1.44
C ARG A 94 -1.86 -4.68 -0.43
N ALA A 95 -2.70 -5.16 0.48
CA ALA A 95 -3.20 -4.35 1.59
C ALA A 95 -2.09 -3.80 2.48
N GLN A 96 -1.09 -4.61 2.86
CA GLN A 96 0.09 -4.14 3.58
C GLN A 96 0.80 -2.99 2.85
N SER A 97 0.95 -3.12 1.53
CA SER A 97 1.61 -2.11 0.71
C SER A 97 0.77 -0.84 0.56
N TYR A 98 -0.55 -0.97 0.43
CA TYR A 98 -1.47 0.17 0.40
C TYR A 98 -1.44 0.97 1.70
N ILE A 99 -1.35 0.30 2.86
CA ILE A 99 -1.19 0.96 4.16
C ILE A 99 0.10 1.79 4.19
N GLU A 100 1.21 1.23 3.74
CA GLU A 100 2.52 1.89 3.75
C GLU A 100 2.58 3.11 2.81
N VAL A 101 1.81 3.12 1.72
CA VAL A 101 1.70 4.29 0.83
C VAL A 101 0.56 5.24 1.19
N GLY A 102 -0.16 4.97 2.29
CA GLY A 102 -1.24 5.82 2.81
C GLY A 102 -2.61 5.64 2.13
N ASP A 103 -2.75 4.68 1.20
CA ASP A 103 -4.04 4.35 0.57
C ASP A 103 -4.86 3.39 1.44
N LEU A 104 -5.41 3.93 2.53
CA LEU A 104 -6.18 3.13 3.50
C LEU A 104 -7.50 2.62 2.92
N ILE A 105 -8.04 3.25 1.87
CA ILE A 105 -9.30 2.82 1.24
C ILE A 105 -9.06 1.53 0.48
N SER A 106 -8.06 1.50 -0.41
CA SER A 106 -7.71 0.30 -1.17
C SER A 106 -7.24 -0.83 -0.25
N ALA A 107 -6.52 -0.50 0.83
CA ALA A 107 -6.13 -1.49 1.84
C ALA A 107 -7.34 -2.15 2.51
N GLU A 108 -8.33 -1.36 2.94
CA GLU A 108 -9.54 -1.86 3.58
C GLU A 108 -10.35 -2.78 2.65
N MET A 109 -10.44 -2.43 1.37
CA MET A 109 -11.11 -3.26 0.36
C MET A 109 -10.44 -4.63 0.20
N ASP A 110 -9.11 -4.67 0.10
CA ASP A 110 -8.35 -5.92 -0.03
C ASP A 110 -8.45 -6.78 1.23
N ILE A 111 -8.41 -6.16 2.42
CA ILE A 111 -8.58 -6.85 3.71
C ILE A 111 -9.96 -7.50 3.81
N ASN A 112 -11.02 -6.76 3.48
CA ASN A 112 -12.38 -7.29 3.52
C ASN A 112 -12.53 -8.47 2.56
N ARG A 113 -12.04 -8.35 1.33
CA ARG A 113 -12.06 -9.45 0.36
C ARG A 113 -11.24 -10.66 0.83
N ALA A 114 -10.12 -10.44 1.51
CA ALA A 114 -9.32 -11.52 2.08
C ALA A 114 -10.08 -12.25 3.20
N LEU A 115 -10.83 -11.53 4.04
CA LEU A 115 -11.66 -12.11 5.10
C LEU A 115 -12.94 -12.76 4.56
N GLU A 116 -13.47 -12.31 3.42
CA GLU A 116 -14.55 -13.01 2.72
C GLU A 116 -14.08 -14.39 2.22
N ALA A 117 -12.85 -14.47 1.71
CA ALA A 117 -12.26 -15.72 1.21
C ALA A 117 -11.77 -16.66 2.33
N ASP A 118 -11.19 -16.10 3.41
CA ASP A 118 -10.73 -16.84 4.58
C ASP A 118 -11.08 -16.10 5.87
N PRO A 119 -12.31 -16.32 6.40
CA PRO A 119 -12.80 -15.62 7.58
C PRO A 119 -12.00 -15.86 8.85
N GLU A 120 -11.19 -16.92 8.93
CA GLU A 120 -10.41 -17.27 10.12
C GLU A 120 -8.92 -16.87 10.02
N ASN A 121 -8.56 -16.13 8.98
CA ASN A 121 -7.19 -15.70 8.77
C ASN A 121 -6.70 -14.72 9.86
N ARG A 122 -5.89 -15.21 10.79
CA ARG A 122 -5.37 -14.42 11.91
C ARG A 122 -4.49 -13.25 11.48
N GLU A 123 -3.69 -13.43 10.43
CA GLU A 123 -2.79 -12.38 9.93
C GLU A 123 -3.59 -11.22 9.35
N VAL A 124 -4.61 -11.53 8.53
CA VAL A 124 -5.50 -10.51 7.95
C VAL A 124 -6.31 -9.79 9.04
N LYS A 125 -6.87 -10.53 10.02
CA LYS A 125 -7.57 -9.93 11.18
C LYS A 125 -6.65 -8.97 11.96
N SER A 126 -5.39 -9.35 12.17
CA SER A 126 -4.40 -8.53 12.87
C SER A 126 -4.05 -7.27 12.09
N LEU A 127 -3.83 -7.39 10.78
CA LEU A 127 -3.59 -6.25 9.90
C LEU A 127 -4.76 -5.26 9.93
N TYR A 128 -5.99 -5.78 9.87
CA TYR A 128 -7.19 -4.95 9.88
C TYR A 128 -7.30 -4.11 11.15
N LYS A 129 -7.06 -4.74 12.31
CA LYS A 129 -7.04 -4.05 13.60
C LYS A 129 -5.96 -2.97 13.64
N ALA A 130 -4.75 -3.28 13.17
CA ALA A 130 -3.65 -2.31 13.13
C ALA A 130 -3.98 -1.09 12.25
N MET A 131 -4.54 -1.33 11.06
CA MET A 131 -4.97 -0.27 10.14
C MET A 131 -6.04 0.63 10.76
N LYS A 132 -7.07 0.06 11.41
CA LYS A 132 -8.13 0.84 12.07
C LYS A 132 -7.62 1.70 13.22
N LEU A 133 -6.67 1.18 14.01
CA LEU A 133 -6.03 1.95 15.08
C LEU A 133 -5.23 3.13 14.53
N SER A 134 -4.41 2.90 13.51
CA SER A 134 -3.61 3.96 12.86
C SER A 134 -4.49 5.03 12.22
N LYS A 135 -5.60 4.64 11.57
CA LYS A 135 -6.57 5.58 11.01
C LYS A 135 -7.21 6.45 12.09
N ALA A 136 -7.69 5.84 13.18
CA ALA A 136 -8.31 6.59 14.28
C ALA A 136 -7.34 7.56 14.97
N GLU A 137 -6.05 7.18 15.09
CA GLU A 137 -5.01 8.06 15.63
C GLU A 137 -4.73 9.25 14.71
N SER A 138 -4.68 8.99 13.40
CA SER A 138 -4.50 10.04 12.37
C SER A 138 -5.68 11.02 12.37
N ASP A 139 -6.92 10.51 12.30
CA ASP A 139 -8.14 11.31 12.34
C ASP A 139 -8.22 12.18 13.61
N ARG A 140 -7.81 11.63 14.77
CA ARG A 140 -7.77 12.37 16.04
C ARG A 140 -6.72 13.48 16.02
N THR A 141 -5.57 13.21 15.42
CA THR A 141 -4.47 14.18 15.30
C THR A 141 -4.89 15.31 14.37
N ASP A 142 -5.45 14.99 13.21
CA ASP A 142 -5.96 15.95 12.25
C ASP A 142 -7.06 16.82 12.84
N ALA A 143 -8.02 16.23 13.54
CA ALA A 143 -9.08 16.98 14.22
C ALA A 143 -8.53 18.02 15.21
N LYS A 144 -7.48 17.67 15.98
CA LYS A 144 -6.80 18.62 16.89
C LYS A 144 -6.08 19.72 16.13
N LEU A 145 -5.38 19.37 15.05
CA LEU A 145 -4.68 20.34 14.21
C LEU A 145 -5.67 21.35 13.59
N TYR A 146 -6.77 20.88 13.02
CA TYR A 146 -7.81 21.75 12.46
C TYR A 146 -8.46 22.63 13.52
N ALA A 147 -8.76 22.10 14.72
CA ALA A 147 -9.31 22.90 15.81
C ALA A 147 -8.36 24.02 16.25
N ASN A 148 -7.06 23.72 16.39
CA ASN A 148 -6.04 24.70 16.76
C ASN A 148 -5.86 25.76 15.66
N MET A 149 -5.79 25.35 14.39
CA MET A 149 -5.69 26.27 13.25
C MET A 149 -6.93 27.17 13.14
N PHE A 150 -8.12 26.63 13.38
CA PHE A 150 -9.35 27.41 13.39
C PHE A 150 -9.34 28.46 14.52
N ALA A 151 -8.95 28.07 15.74
CA ALA A 151 -8.81 28.99 16.87
C ALA A 151 -7.79 30.10 16.61
N LEU A 152 -6.63 29.77 16.03
CA LEU A 152 -5.59 30.73 15.65
C LEU A 152 -6.11 31.71 14.59
N SER A 153 -6.80 31.22 13.57
CA SER A 153 -7.37 32.07 12.52
C SER A 153 -8.40 33.05 13.06
N LYS A 154 -9.19 32.64 14.07
CA LYS A 154 -10.14 33.52 14.75
C LYS A 154 -9.41 34.60 15.55
N LYS A 155 -8.35 34.23 16.28
CA LYS A 155 -7.53 35.18 17.05
C LYS A 155 -6.86 36.23 16.17
N LEU A 156 -6.26 35.82 15.05
CA LEU A 156 -5.63 36.74 14.08
C LEU A 156 -6.66 37.70 13.46
N LYS A 157 -7.90 37.26 13.21
CA LYS A 157 -8.96 38.15 12.74
C LYS A 157 -9.41 39.16 13.79
N VAL A 158 -9.40 38.79 15.07
CA VAL A 158 -9.75 39.72 16.17
C VAL A 158 -8.64 40.76 16.35
N GLU A 159 -7.38 40.33 16.41
CA GLU A 159 -6.23 41.24 16.57
C GLU A 159 -6.10 42.22 15.38
N GLY A 160 -6.33 41.76 14.14
CA GLY A 160 -6.35 42.64 12.96
C GLY A 160 -7.56 43.59 12.86
N VAL A 161 -8.61 43.38 13.66
CA VAL A 161 -9.74 44.31 13.83
C VAL A 161 -9.44 45.32 14.93
N GLU A 162 -8.79 44.91 16.02
CA GLU A 162 -8.36 45.79 17.11
C GLU A 162 -7.29 46.81 16.66
N GLU A 163 -6.29 46.40 15.86
CA GLU A 163 -5.28 47.32 15.29
C GLU A 163 -5.88 48.40 14.36
N LYS A 164 -6.94 48.07 13.62
CA LYS A 164 -7.65 49.03 12.75
C LYS A 164 -8.54 49.98 13.53
N MET A 165 -8.95 49.61 14.75
CA MET A 165 -9.82 50.41 15.58
C MET A 165 -9.02 51.42 16.41
N THR A 166 -7.81 51.07 16.86
CA THR A 166 -6.90 51.99 17.56
C THR A 166 -6.32 53.08 16.65
N THR A 167 -5.99 52.75 15.39
CA THR A 167 -5.48 53.74 14.41
C THR A 167 -6.50 54.79 13.98
N ASN A 168 -7.81 54.52 14.09
CA ASN A 168 -8.87 55.50 13.75
C ASN A 168 -9.23 56.45 14.90
N ILE A 169 -8.75 56.22 16.13
CA ILE A 169 -9.07 57.07 17.29
C ILE A 169 -8.08 58.24 17.43
N GLU A 170 -6.87 58.14 16.85
CA GLU A 170 -5.83 59.17 16.95
C GLU A 170 -6.04 60.40 16.03
N THR A 171 -7.06 60.45 15.16
CA THR A 171 -7.30 61.59 14.24
C THR A 171 -8.39 62.57 14.66
N THR A 172 -8.96 62.47 15.86
CA THR A 172 -10.15 63.28 16.24
C THR A 172 -9.95 64.33 17.34
N ASP A 173 -8.72 64.59 17.78
CA ASP A 173 -8.48 65.58 18.84
C ASP A 173 -7.51 66.67 18.39
N HIS A 174 -7.95 67.58 17.51
CA HIS A 174 -7.35 68.93 17.33
C HIS A 174 -8.31 69.83 16.52
N SER A 175 -9.39 70.29 17.16
CA SER A 175 -10.08 71.52 16.75
C SER A 175 -10.99 72.03 17.87
N LYS A 176 -10.37 72.63 18.88
CA LYS A 176 -11.00 73.67 19.70
C LYS A 176 -9.97 74.79 19.89
N GLU A 177 -10.04 75.79 19.03
CA GLU A 177 -9.86 77.21 19.32
C GLU A 177 -10.42 78.02 18.16
#